data_AF-A0A5C7BA64-F1
#
_entry.id   AF-A0A5C7BA64-F1
#
_cell.length_a   1.000
_cell.length_b   1.000
_cell.length_c   1.000
_cell.angle_alpha   90.00
_cell.angle_beta   90.00
_cell.angle_gamma   90.00
#
_symmetry.space_group_name_H-M   'P 1'
#
loop_
_entity.id
_entity.type
_entity.pdbx_description
1 polymer ?
#
loop_
_entity_poly.entity_id
_entity_poly.type
_entity_poly.pdbx_seq_one_letter_code
_entity_poly.pdbx_strand_id
1 'polypeptide(L)'
;MSDRVTYANKEANSGDDATSKYYDADANQLKTVANSHADEIEALQAEIIASENPFYGRFTSLTLLEAAFPTGALNAWAVIDAGEGVSPQIAIWDNDAGEWELSITPINPIIYVNNVASLPSTGAANVFYITKDTYNIYVWESAAYHQTSITQSQPYNSFFVKAVQTSYSNDIASTNQILVEYTGADVTDFYFPSNFTDFLTRFEQLTTSQIQEIEFFNLTNRKLHKAVISAINTYTVNSIDYVKVTVANTIPVEFLSVNQNIILYLKNYDESATGGDVSGKQDVLAEGAFVDGDKTKIDHISVTQAVDLDQMETDIAALANGMVYKDDWDASAGTFPGSGSAQVGWFYNVSVPGTVDGVAFAIGDSVIAKVDDASTTAYASNWVKKDQTDAVQSVAGEVGTISKATLLAALSVEDGADVTDAANIEDAITSVAADTLTDASVLPFVKSLALAKVTWANIKATLKTYFDTLYPVKTQTDFISTLIASPADATYKLIVKAPYAGTITETTTESVSGTCTATFKINTTALGGTENSVSDTKTSQTHSSANVFSAGDDIVLTVSANSTCVDMSFTIKFNKTLA
;
A
#
# COMPACT_ATOMS: atom_id res chain seq x y z
N MET A 1 30.54 -17.88 44.97
CA MET A 1 29.60 -17.19 45.87
C MET A 1 30.42 -16.50 46.93
N SER A 2 30.58 -15.19 46.77
CA SER A 2 31.30 -14.32 47.68
C SER A 2 30.42 -14.06 48.91
N ASP A 3 30.92 -14.35 50.11
CA ASP A 3 30.17 -14.14 51.35
C ASP A 3 29.82 -12.65 51.52
N ARG A 4 28.51 -12.34 51.64
CA ARG A 4 28.03 -10.97 51.86
C ARG A 4 28.20 -10.58 53.32
N VAL A 5 28.41 -9.29 53.57
CA VAL A 5 28.48 -8.71 54.91
C VAL A 5 27.05 -8.52 55.47
N THR A 6 26.71 -9.20 56.57
CA THR A 6 25.32 -9.38 57.05
C THR A 6 24.95 -8.67 58.36
N TYR A 7 25.83 -7.85 58.97
CA TYR A 7 25.45 -7.18 60.22
C TYR A 7 24.32 -6.15 60.04
N ALA A 8 23.49 -5.96 61.07
CA ALA A 8 22.36 -5.02 61.03
C ALA A 8 22.84 -3.56 60.86
N ASN A 9 22.08 -2.75 60.10
CA ASN A 9 22.43 -1.34 59.91
C ASN A 9 22.39 -0.63 61.26
N LYS A 10 23.44 0.15 61.55
CA LYS A 10 23.49 0.94 62.78
C LYS A 10 22.78 2.27 62.55
N GLU A 11 21.93 2.68 63.49
CA GLU A 11 21.27 3.99 63.41
C GLU A 11 22.28 5.12 63.63
N ALA A 12 22.08 6.25 62.95
CA ALA A 12 23.02 7.37 62.98
C ALA A 12 23.11 7.97 64.39
N ASN A 13 24.19 7.68 65.10
CA ASN A 13 24.44 8.28 66.40
C ASN A 13 24.90 9.74 66.19
N SER A 14 24.14 10.72 66.70
CA SER A 14 24.41 12.16 66.58
C SER A 14 25.41 12.69 67.62
N GLY A 15 26.20 11.80 68.21
CA GLY A 15 27.17 12.12 69.27
C GLY A 15 28.57 12.37 68.72
N ASP A 16 29.08 13.57 68.96
CA ASP A 16 30.43 14.05 68.63
C ASP A 16 31.49 13.38 69.53
N ASP A 17 31.72 12.08 69.35
CA ASP A 17 32.80 11.36 70.03
C ASP A 17 34.06 11.38 69.15
N ALA A 18 34.92 12.38 69.44
CA ALA A 18 36.19 12.67 68.75
C ALA A 18 37.23 11.52 68.79
N THR A 19 36.87 10.34 69.32
CA THR A 19 37.73 9.15 69.34
C THR A 19 37.30 8.03 68.39
N SER A 20 36.08 8.08 67.84
CA SER A 20 35.67 7.11 66.81
C SER A 20 36.05 7.64 65.42
N LYS A 21 37.06 7.04 64.81
CA LYS A 21 37.57 7.45 63.49
C LYS A 21 36.61 7.18 62.32
N TYR A 22 35.50 6.48 62.57
CA TYR A 22 34.48 6.17 61.56
C TYR A 22 33.09 6.31 62.20
N TYR A 23 32.18 7.02 61.54
CA TYR A 23 30.81 7.19 61.97
C TYR A 23 29.98 5.95 61.59
N ASP A 24 28.89 5.68 62.32
CA ASP A 24 28.00 4.53 62.01
C ASP A 24 27.44 4.57 60.58
N ALA A 25 27.30 5.78 60.02
CA ALA A 25 26.97 5.99 58.61
C ALA A 25 28.05 5.46 57.66
N ASP A 26 29.34 5.63 57.98
CA ASP A 26 30.46 5.14 57.17
C ASP A 26 30.51 3.62 57.18
N ALA A 27 30.21 2.99 58.32
CA ALA A 27 30.12 1.53 58.43
C ALA A 27 28.96 0.96 57.58
N ASN A 28 27.83 1.66 57.48
CA ASN A 28 26.74 1.27 56.60
C ASN A 28 27.10 1.48 55.12
N GLN A 29 27.79 2.58 54.77
CA GLN A 29 28.27 2.82 53.40
C GLN A 29 29.30 1.77 52.97
N LEU A 30 30.27 1.43 53.82
CA LEU A 30 31.26 0.40 53.55
C LEU A 30 30.61 -0.97 53.33
N LYS A 31 29.58 -1.32 54.10
CA LYS A 31 28.79 -2.53 53.89
C LYS A 31 28.11 -2.53 52.51
N THR A 32 27.49 -1.41 52.13
CA THR A 32 26.85 -1.27 50.81
C THR A 32 27.85 -1.43 49.68
N VAL A 33 29.00 -0.74 49.76
CA VAL A 33 30.06 -0.84 48.75
C VAL A 33 30.63 -2.25 48.68
N ALA A 34 30.92 -2.87 49.82
CA ALA A 34 31.46 -4.23 49.86
C ALA A 34 30.50 -5.26 49.25
N ASN A 35 29.21 -5.16 49.55
CA ASN A 35 28.20 -6.05 48.98
C ASN A 35 27.96 -5.78 47.49
N SER A 36 27.97 -4.52 47.06
CA SER A 36 27.87 -4.14 45.63
C SER A 36 29.04 -4.70 44.83
N HIS A 37 30.27 -4.56 45.32
CA HIS A 37 31.42 -5.16 44.65
C HIS A 37 31.36 -6.69 44.65
N ALA A 38 30.81 -7.31 45.70
CA ALA A 38 30.61 -8.76 45.72
C ALA A 38 29.57 -9.21 44.67
N ASP A 39 28.52 -8.41 44.42
CA ASP A 39 27.55 -8.62 43.33
C ASP A 39 28.23 -8.47 41.97
N GLU A 40 29.04 -7.43 41.77
CA GLU A 40 29.79 -7.20 40.53
C GLU A 40 30.80 -8.31 40.23
N ILE A 41 31.51 -8.82 41.25
CA ILE A 41 32.44 -9.94 41.10
C ILE A 41 31.71 -11.21 40.68
N GLU A 42 30.55 -11.50 41.27
CA GLU A 42 29.76 -12.68 40.87
C GLU A 42 29.21 -12.54 39.45
N ALA A 43 28.80 -11.33 39.04
CA ALA A 43 28.39 -11.05 37.67
C ALA A 43 29.55 -11.25 36.66
N LEU A 44 30.73 -10.71 36.95
CA LEU A 44 31.92 -10.89 36.11
C LEU A 44 32.37 -12.35 36.04
N GLN A 45 32.27 -13.09 37.16
CA GLN A 45 32.56 -14.53 37.16
C GLN A 45 31.56 -15.31 36.31
N ALA A 46 30.28 -14.95 36.35
CA ALA A 46 29.27 -15.54 35.47
C ALA A 46 29.52 -15.20 34.00
N GLU A 47 29.94 -13.98 33.68
CA GLU A 47 30.32 -13.56 32.31
C GLU A 47 31.55 -14.31 31.78
N ILE A 48 32.55 -14.57 32.62
CA ILE A 48 33.73 -15.37 32.24
C ILE A 48 33.35 -16.83 31.98
N ILE A 49 32.45 -17.42 32.79
CA ILE A 49 31.96 -18.79 32.58
C ILE A 49 31.08 -18.87 31.32
N ALA A 50 30.36 -17.82 30.99
CA ALA A 50 29.57 -17.70 29.76
C ALA A 50 30.39 -17.25 28.55
N SER A 51 31.68 -16.90 28.73
CA SER A 51 32.55 -16.50 27.64
C SER A 51 32.72 -17.66 26.67
N GLU A 52 32.55 -17.40 25.39
CA GLU A 52 32.74 -18.42 24.36
C GLU A 52 34.18 -18.95 24.30
N ASN A 53 35.18 -18.25 24.87
CA ASN A 53 36.61 -18.63 24.85
C ASN A 53 37.31 -18.36 26.21
N PRO A 54 37.03 -19.14 27.26
CA PRO A 54 37.54 -18.86 28.60
C PRO A 54 39.06 -19.09 28.71
N PHE A 55 39.78 -18.13 29.30
CA PHE A 55 41.24 -18.19 29.49
C PHE A 55 41.62 -18.76 30.87
N TYR A 56 42.47 -19.79 30.89
CA TYR A 56 42.82 -20.57 32.09
C TYR A 56 44.21 -20.23 32.68
N GLY A 57 44.94 -19.29 32.07
CA GLY A 57 46.21 -18.78 32.60
C GLY A 57 47.44 -19.22 31.83
N ARG A 58 48.62 -19.05 32.46
CA ARG A 58 49.93 -19.33 31.87
C ARG A 58 50.69 -20.37 32.70
N PHE A 59 51.20 -21.41 32.04
CA PHE A 59 51.88 -22.55 32.64
C PHE A 59 53.23 -22.78 31.97
N THR A 60 54.14 -23.44 32.65
CA THR A 60 55.46 -23.76 32.08
C THR A 60 55.49 -25.08 31.32
N SER A 61 54.43 -25.90 31.42
CA SER A 61 54.23 -27.11 30.61
C SER A 61 52.75 -27.47 30.51
N LEU A 62 52.38 -28.21 29.45
CA LEU A 62 51.03 -28.74 29.27
C LEU A 62 50.62 -29.63 30.44
N THR A 63 51.53 -30.47 30.95
CA THR A 63 51.29 -31.34 32.10
C THR A 63 50.91 -30.58 33.37
N LEU A 64 51.47 -29.38 33.58
CA LEU A 64 51.12 -28.56 34.73
C LEU A 64 49.74 -27.91 34.57
N LEU A 65 49.34 -27.57 33.34
CA LEU A 65 47.98 -27.14 33.03
C LEU A 65 46.99 -28.28 33.30
N GLU A 66 47.24 -29.47 32.76
CA GLU A 66 46.37 -30.65 32.94
C GLU A 66 46.23 -31.05 34.42
N ALA A 67 47.31 -30.95 35.20
CA ALA A 67 47.27 -31.25 36.62
C ALA A 67 46.46 -30.21 37.42
N ALA A 68 46.53 -28.93 37.03
CA ALA A 68 45.78 -27.86 37.68
C ALA A 68 44.31 -27.81 37.23
N PHE A 69 44.05 -28.16 35.97
CA PHE A 69 42.75 -28.11 35.31
C PHE A 69 42.56 -29.38 34.47
N PRO A 70 42.12 -30.50 35.08
CA PRO A 70 41.93 -31.76 34.36
C PRO A 70 40.83 -31.71 33.30
N THR A 71 39.93 -30.72 33.41
CA THR A 71 38.84 -30.47 32.47
C THR A 71 38.76 -28.98 32.12
N GLY A 72 38.57 -28.66 30.84
CA GLY A 72 38.28 -27.31 30.35
C GLY A 72 36.81 -27.12 29.96
N ALA A 73 36.40 -25.85 29.81
CA ALA A 73 35.11 -25.48 29.21
C ALA A 73 35.22 -25.40 27.67
N LEU A 74 34.09 -25.29 26.98
CA LEU A 74 34.05 -25.15 25.52
C LEU A 74 34.94 -23.98 25.06
N ASN A 75 35.81 -24.25 24.09
CA ASN A 75 36.86 -23.36 23.56
C ASN A 75 37.79 -22.71 24.62
N ALA A 76 37.98 -23.37 25.77
CA ALA A 76 38.94 -22.90 26.75
C ALA A 76 40.37 -22.89 26.19
N TRP A 77 41.20 -21.94 26.64
CA TRP A 77 42.59 -21.85 26.23
C TRP A 77 43.53 -21.39 27.35
N ALA A 78 44.81 -21.74 27.23
CA ALA A 78 45.88 -21.36 28.15
C ALA A 78 47.19 -21.14 27.37
N VAL A 79 48.17 -20.49 27.99
CA VAL A 79 49.51 -20.27 27.40
C VAL A 79 50.52 -21.21 28.06
N ILE A 80 51.27 -21.97 27.27
CA ILE A 80 52.41 -22.78 27.72
C ILE A 80 53.71 -22.07 27.37
N ASP A 81 54.42 -21.55 28.37
CA ASP A 81 55.74 -20.93 28.21
C ASP A 81 56.81 -21.73 28.96
N ALA A 82 57.50 -22.61 28.23
CA ALA A 82 58.53 -23.49 28.79
C ALA A 82 59.84 -22.75 29.19
N GLY A 83 59.95 -21.45 28.92
CA GLY A 83 61.11 -20.63 29.27
C GLY A 83 62.01 -20.29 28.08
N GLU A 84 63.21 -19.79 28.39
CA GLU A 84 64.09 -19.11 27.43
C GLU A 84 64.47 -19.98 26.22
N GLY A 85 64.31 -19.44 25.01
CA GLY A 85 64.65 -20.13 23.74
C GLY A 85 63.55 -21.03 23.17
N VAL A 86 62.46 -21.24 23.90
CA VAL A 86 61.26 -21.95 23.43
C VAL A 86 60.15 -20.94 23.17
N SER A 87 59.50 -21.02 22.02
CA SER A 87 58.35 -20.15 21.74
C SER A 87 57.17 -20.53 22.64
N PRO A 88 56.52 -19.57 23.31
CA PRO A 88 55.27 -19.85 24.01
C PRO A 88 54.24 -20.44 23.05
N GLN A 89 53.54 -21.47 23.50
CA GLN A 89 52.50 -22.18 22.75
C GLN A 89 51.13 -21.91 23.37
N ILE A 90 50.07 -22.07 22.58
CA ILE A 90 48.70 -22.03 23.08
C ILE A 90 48.24 -23.46 23.32
N ALA A 91 47.72 -23.75 24.51
CA ALA A 91 46.94 -24.95 24.77
C ALA A 91 45.46 -24.60 24.62
N ILE A 92 44.70 -25.44 23.93
CA ILE A 92 43.25 -25.35 23.77
C ILE A 92 42.61 -26.60 24.35
N TRP A 93 41.42 -26.45 24.89
CA TRP A 93 40.63 -27.57 25.38
C TRP A 93 39.88 -28.21 24.21
N ASP A 94 40.23 -29.44 23.87
CA ASP A 94 39.50 -30.25 22.91
C ASP A 94 38.33 -30.93 23.62
N ASN A 95 37.12 -30.52 23.26
CA ASN A 95 35.90 -31.06 23.86
C ASN A 95 35.55 -32.45 23.33
N ASP A 96 36.00 -32.80 22.12
CA ASP A 96 35.72 -34.11 21.51
C ASP A 96 36.66 -35.17 22.09
N ALA A 97 37.93 -34.82 22.33
CA ALA A 97 38.89 -35.71 22.99
C ALA A 97 38.80 -35.67 24.53
N GLY A 98 38.31 -34.57 25.11
CA GLY A 98 38.23 -34.38 26.56
C GLY A 98 39.59 -34.18 27.23
N GLU A 99 40.55 -33.59 26.51
CA GLU A 99 41.91 -33.33 26.98
C GLU A 99 42.38 -31.93 26.54
N TRP A 100 43.40 -31.39 27.22
CA TRP A 100 44.09 -30.20 26.74
C TRP A 100 45.07 -30.58 25.65
N GLU A 101 44.96 -29.94 24.50
CA GLU A 101 45.90 -30.12 23.40
C GLU A 101 46.67 -28.83 23.13
N LEU A 102 47.92 -28.94 22.71
CA LEU A 102 48.63 -27.78 22.16
C LEU A 102 48.03 -27.46 20.80
N SER A 103 47.52 -26.25 20.65
CA SER A 103 47.04 -25.73 19.37
C SER A 103 48.20 -25.77 18.37
N ILE A 104 48.15 -26.76 17.49
CA ILE A 104 49.13 -26.94 16.43
C ILE A 104 48.80 -25.94 15.32
N THR A 105 49.57 -24.85 15.23
CA THR A 105 50.07 -24.22 13.99
C THR A 105 50.72 -22.86 14.30
N PRO A 106 51.61 -22.32 13.46
CA PRO A 106 52.58 -22.92 12.55
C PRO A 106 53.97 -23.02 13.24
N ILE A 107 54.95 -23.65 12.60
CA ILE A 107 56.37 -23.41 12.93
C ILE A 107 56.58 -21.89 12.94
N ASN A 108 56.84 -21.31 14.12
CA ASN A 108 57.14 -19.89 14.22
C ASN A 108 58.28 -19.58 13.24
N PRO A 109 58.04 -18.73 12.22
CA PRO A 109 59.06 -18.43 11.25
C PRO A 109 60.14 -17.53 11.84
N ILE A 110 60.11 -17.18 13.14
CA ILE A 110 61.07 -16.27 13.76
C ILE A 110 61.55 -16.82 15.11
N ILE A 111 62.87 -16.99 15.25
CA ILE A 111 63.56 -17.40 16.48
C ILE A 111 64.55 -16.31 16.88
N TYR A 112 64.50 -15.84 18.12
CA TYR A 112 65.47 -14.88 18.63
C TYR A 112 66.62 -15.58 19.34
N VAL A 113 67.87 -15.26 18.97
CA VAL A 113 69.10 -15.74 19.63
C VAL A 113 69.91 -14.56 20.16
N ASN A 114 70.75 -14.75 21.18
CA ASN A 114 71.44 -13.60 21.80
C ASN A 114 72.47 -12.94 20.87
N ASN A 115 73.21 -13.74 20.11
CA ASN A 115 74.23 -13.33 19.15
C ASN A 115 74.44 -14.41 18.08
N VAL A 116 75.27 -14.14 17.07
CA VAL A 116 75.53 -15.08 15.96
C VAL A 116 76.09 -16.42 16.42
N ALA A 117 76.92 -16.45 17.46
CA ALA A 117 77.48 -17.69 17.99
C ALA A 117 76.44 -18.56 18.73
N SER A 118 75.28 -17.98 19.04
CA SER A 118 74.14 -18.66 19.66
C SER A 118 73.15 -19.22 18.63
N LEU A 119 73.46 -19.12 17.33
CA LEU A 119 72.69 -19.82 16.29
C LEU A 119 72.86 -21.34 16.45
N PRO A 120 71.80 -22.15 16.25
CA PRO A 120 71.92 -23.60 16.22
C PRO A 120 72.97 -24.08 15.22
N SER A 121 73.54 -25.27 15.42
CA SER A 121 74.52 -25.84 14.48
C SER A 121 73.91 -26.21 13.13
N THR A 122 72.60 -26.40 13.07
CA THR A 122 71.82 -26.63 11.85
C THR A 122 70.50 -25.90 11.99
N GLY A 123 70.20 -24.99 11.07
CA GLY A 123 68.94 -24.26 11.06
C GLY A 123 67.81 -25.04 10.40
N ALA A 124 66.58 -24.58 10.64
CA ALA A 124 65.39 -25.09 9.99
C ALA A 124 65.07 -24.25 8.74
N ALA A 125 64.64 -24.92 7.66
CA ALA A 125 64.15 -24.23 6.47
C ALA A 125 62.87 -23.43 6.82
N ASN A 126 62.70 -22.27 6.17
CA ASN A 126 61.59 -21.33 6.39
C ASN A 126 61.51 -20.72 7.81
N VAL A 127 62.66 -20.61 8.50
CA VAL A 127 62.78 -19.92 9.78
C VAL A 127 63.84 -18.81 9.69
N PHE A 128 63.46 -17.64 10.18
CA PHE A 128 64.28 -16.45 10.41
C PHE A 128 64.85 -16.51 11.83
N TYR A 129 66.16 -16.33 11.95
CA TYR A 129 66.86 -16.24 13.23
C TYR A 129 67.32 -14.81 13.44
N ILE A 130 66.86 -14.15 14.50
CA ILE A 130 67.18 -12.76 14.77
C ILE A 130 68.12 -12.68 15.97
N THR A 131 69.31 -12.10 15.77
CA THR A 131 70.26 -11.89 16.86
C THR A 131 69.85 -10.66 17.67
N LYS A 132 69.67 -10.77 18.98
CA LYS A 132 69.17 -9.66 19.82
C LYS A 132 70.21 -8.53 20.01
N ASP A 133 71.49 -8.86 19.91
CA ASP A 133 72.59 -7.89 20.08
C ASP A 133 72.67 -6.87 18.93
N THR A 134 72.42 -7.34 17.71
CA THR A 134 72.64 -6.60 16.47
C THR A 134 71.37 -6.46 15.63
N TYR A 135 70.30 -7.16 16.02
CA TYR A 135 69.02 -7.28 15.30
C TYR A 135 69.18 -7.75 13.86
N ASN A 136 70.25 -8.49 13.58
CA ASN A 136 70.49 -9.06 12.27
C ASN A 136 69.62 -10.30 12.08
N ILE A 137 69.03 -10.42 10.89
CA ILE A 137 68.18 -11.54 10.52
C ILE A 137 69.00 -12.52 9.69
N TYR A 138 68.95 -13.79 10.07
CA TYR A 138 69.61 -14.91 9.41
C TYR A 138 68.57 -15.93 8.92
N VAL A 139 68.77 -16.49 7.74
CA VAL A 139 67.98 -17.61 7.21
C VAL A 139 68.88 -18.82 6.98
N TRP A 140 68.33 -20.02 7.16
CA TRP A 140 69.04 -21.25 6.87
C TRP A 140 68.74 -21.74 5.45
N GLU A 141 69.75 -21.73 4.58
CA GLU A 141 69.65 -22.17 3.20
C GLU A 141 70.96 -22.86 2.78
N SER A 142 70.87 -23.88 1.92
CA SER A 142 72.05 -24.56 1.35
C SER A 142 73.09 -25.03 2.40
N ALA A 143 72.60 -25.48 3.56
CA ALA A 143 73.39 -25.95 4.71
C ALA A 143 74.26 -24.88 5.41
N ALA A 144 73.90 -23.59 5.30
CA ALA A 144 74.54 -22.50 6.01
C ALA A 144 73.55 -21.40 6.43
N TYR A 145 73.96 -20.52 7.34
CA TYR A 145 73.22 -19.31 7.67
C TYR A 145 73.60 -18.15 6.76
N HIS A 146 72.60 -17.49 6.20
CA HIS A 146 72.75 -16.30 5.36
C HIS A 146 72.11 -15.11 6.06
N GLN A 147 72.86 -14.02 6.25
CA GLN A 147 72.33 -12.77 6.78
C GLN A 147 71.57 -12.00 5.68
N THR A 148 70.36 -11.53 5.96
CA THR A 148 69.59 -10.70 5.02
C THR A 148 69.88 -9.22 5.27
N SER A 149 70.30 -8.48 4.25
CA SER A 149 70.66 -7.06 4.35
C SER A 149 69.44 -6.15 4.46
N ILE A 150 69.28 -5.43 5.57
CA ILE A 150 68.43 -4.23 5.66
C ILE A 150 69.36 -3.03 5.78
N THR A 151 69.40 -2.17 4.77
CA THR A 151 70.20 -0.94 4.80
C THR A 151 69.57 0.04 5.78
N GLN A 152 70.26 0.32 6.88
CA GLN A 152 69.88 1.40 7.80
C GLN A 152 69.90 2.74 7.03
N SER A 153 68.79 3.49 7.05
CA SER A 153 68.73 4.88 6.56
C SER A 153 69.83 5.69 7.25
N GLN A 154 70.75 6.29 6.48
CA GLN A 154 71.78 7.17 7.03
C GLN A 154 71.14 8.42 7.67
N PRO A 155 71.69 8.96 8.77
CA PRO A 155 71.17 10.14 9.45
C PRO A 155 71.37 11.40 8.58
N TYR A 156 70.40 12.31 8.65
CA TYR A 156 70.36 13.51 7.82
C TYR A 156 71.55 14.45 8.04
N ASN A 157 72.12 14.96 6.95
CA ASN A 157 73.22 15.94 7.03
C ASN A 157 72.64 17.33 7.35
N SER A 158 72.89 17.83 8.57
CA SER A 158 72.44 19.14 9.02
C SER A 158 73.56 20.19 8.92
N PHE A 159 73.25 21.36 8.38
CA PHE A 159 74.21 22.44 8.12
C PHE A 159 73.76 23.76 8.72
N PHE A 160 74.70 24.57 9.20
CA PHE A 160 74.43 25.95 9.52
C PHE A 160 74.67 26.86 8.32
N VAL A 161 73.74 27.77 8.02
CA VAL A 161 73.93 28.81 7.02
C VAL A 161 74.99 29.78 7.53
N LYS A 162 76.15 29.83 6.89
CA LYS A 162 77.23 30.72 7.28
C LYS A 162 77.03 32.14 6.72
N ALA A 163 76.64 32.23 5.47
CA ALA A 163 76.46 33.48 4.75
C ALA A 163 75.37 33.35 3.69
N VAL A 164 74.64 34.45 3.47
CA VAL A 164 73.67 34.62 2.39
C VAL A 164 74.06 35.90 1.66
N GLN A 165 74.47 35.79 0.40
CA GLN A 165 75.17 36.88 -0.32
C GLN A 165 74.83 36.93 -1.81
N THR A 166 74.96 38.09 -2.44
CA THR A 166 74.68 38.26 -3.89
C THR A 166 75.84 37.83 -4.79
N SER A 167 76.98 37.49 -4.19
CA SER A 167 78.19 37.03 -4.89
C SER A 167 79.13 36.39 -3.88
N TYR A 168 79.89 35.38 -4.31
CA TYR A 168 80.83 34.67 -3.44
C TYR A 168 81.83 35.60 -2.77
N SER A 169 81.94 35.51 -1.45
CA SER A 169 83.02 36.12 -0.65
C SER A 169 83.84 35.00 -0.01
N ASN A 170 85.17 35.17 0.01
CA ASN A 170 86.18 34.15 0.32
C ASN A 170 86.25 33.74 1.82
N ASP A 171 85.13 33.73 2.53
CA ASP A 171 85.09 33.52 3.97
C ASP A 171 84.79 32.06 4.33
N ILE A 172 85.57 31.52 5.26
CA ILE A 172 85.82 30.08 5.43
C ILE A 172 84.62 29.41 6.11
N ALA A 173 83.90 28.51 5.42
CA ALA A 173 82.93 27.62 6.06
C ALA A 173 83.66 26.46 6.75
N SER A 174 83.45 26.29 8.07
CA SER A 174 83.97 25.13 8.79
C SER A 174 83.15 23.87 8.49
N THR A 175 83.56 22.72 9.02
CA THR A 175 82.80 21.46 8.96
C THR A 175 81.33 21.72 9.36
N ASN A 176 80.38 21.34 8.51
CA ASN A 176 78.92 21.51 8.67
C ASN A 176 78.36 22.94 8.51
N GLN A 177 79.02 23.78 7.71
CA GLN A 177 78.49 25.08 7.30
C GLN A 177 78.32 25.18 5.77
N ILE A 178 77.31 25.92 5.31
CA ILE A 178 77.06 26.19 3.89
C ILE A 178 77.01 27.69 3.60
N LEU A 179 77.41 28.07 2.39
CA LEU A 179 77.16 29.43 1.88
C LEU A 179 76.04 29.38 0.83
N VAL A 180 75.28 30.46 0.77
CA VAL A 180 74.12 30.60 -0.12
C VAL A 180 74.30 31.85 -0.96
N GLU A 181 74.20 31.70 -2.28
CA GLU A 181 74.13 32.82 -3.22
C GLU A 181 72.73 33.02 -3.76
N TYR A 182 72.36 34.28 -3.97
CA TYR A 182 71.06 34.66 -4.48
C TYR A 182 71.17 35.82 -5.47
N THR A 183 70.22 35.90 -6.39
CA THR A 183 70.07 37.03 -7.32
C THR A 183 68.62 37.52 -7.27
N GLY A 184 68.42 38.81 -7.01
CA GLY A 184 67.07 39.35 -6.78
C GLY A 184 66.48 38.80 -5.48
N ALA A 185 65.32 38.13 -5.58
CA ALA A 185 64.64 37.54 -4.43
C ALA A 185 64.95 36.04 -4.22
N ASP A 186 65.70 35.41 -5.13
CA ASP A 186 65.77 33.96 -5.22
C ASP A 186 67.21 33.45 -5.08
N VAL A 187 67.36 32.37 -4.33
CA VAL A 187 68.60 31.61 -4.21
C VAL A 187 68.94 30.96 -5.54
N THR A 188 70.19 31.12 -5.96
CA THR A 188 70.71 30.55 -7.21
C THR A 188 71.64 29.38 -6.94
N ASP A 189 72.47 29.48 -5.89
CA ASP A 189 73.54 28.52 -5.67
C ASP A 189 73.78 28.23 -4.19
N PHE A 190 74.14 26.97 -3.90
CA PHE A 190 74.62 26.52 -2.61
C PHE A 190 76.06 26.03 -2.70
N TYR A 191 76.85 26.36 -1.70
CA TYR A 191 78.26 26.01 -1.64
C TYR A 191 78.53 25.14 -0.42
N PHE A 192 79.02 23.93 -0.70
CA PHE A 192 79.31 22.89 0.28
C PHE A 192 80.82 22.68 0.42
N PRO A 193 81.33 22.43 1.64
CA PRO A 193 82.74 22.08 1.87
C PRO A 193 83.09 20.70 1.30
N SER A 194 84.37 20.49 0.94
CA SER A 194 84.86 19.27 0.28
C SER A 194 84.72 17.96 1.06
N ASN A 195 84.42 17.99 2.36
CA ASN A 195 84.09 16.77 3.09
C ASN A 195 82.68 16.24 2.74
N PHE A 196 81.88 17.01 2.00
CA PHE A 196 80.57 16.60 1.50
C PHE A 196 80.60 16.00 0.09
N THR A 197 81.80 15.94 -0.51
CA THR A 197 82.01 15.53 -1.90
C THR A 197 81.56 14.09 -2.17
N ASP A 198 81.70 13.15 -1.22
CA ASP A 198 81.29 11.75 -1.39
C ASP A 198 79.76 11.56 -1.47
N PHE A 199 79.00 12.47 -0.86
CA PHE A 199 77.53 12.44 -0.89
C PHE A 199 76.98 13.04 -2.19
N LEU A 200 77.62 14.10 -2.69
CA LEU A 200 77.22 14.80 -3.92
C LEU A 200 77.80 14.17 -5.21
N THR A 201 78.98 13.53 -5.17
CA THR A 201 79.57 12.83 -6.34
C THR A 201 78.71 11.66 -6.83
N ARG A 202 77.87 11.09 -5.98
CA ARG A 202 76.86 10.09 -6.39
C ARG A 202 75.80 10.66 -7.32
N PHE A 203 75.63 11.99 -7.38
CA PHE A 203 74.70 12.68 -8.27
C PHE A 203 75.36 13.14 -9.60
N GLU A 204 76.67 13.40 -9.61
CA GLU A 204 77.42 13.66 -10.86
C GLU A 204 77.44 12.44 -11.81
N GLN A 205 77.21 11.23 -11.29
CA GLN A 205 77.17 9.98 -12.08
C GLN A 205 75.78 9.64 -12.67
N LEU A 206 74.76 10.47 -12.44
CA LEU A 206 73.37 10.16 -12.82
C LEU A 206 73.03 10.71 -14.20
N THR A 207 72.41 9.87 -15.03
CA THR A 207 72.04 10.18 -16.42
C THR A 207 70.97 11.28 -16.52
N THR A 208 70.91 11.99 -17.66
CA THR A 208 69.98 13.11 -17.96
C THR A 208 68.47 12.78 -17.92
N SER A 209 68.08 11.54 -17.60
CA SER A 209 66.69 11.07 -17.63
C SER A 209 65.98 11.04 -16.27
N GLN A 210 66.66 11.42 -15.17
CA GLN A 210 66.06 11.48 -13.84
C GLN A 210 66.01 12.93 -13.33
N ILE A 211 64.92 13.32 -12.69
CA ILE A 211 64.83 14.61 -12.03
C ILE A 211 65.54 14.50 -10.68
N GLN A 212 66.54 15.36 -10.48
CA GLN A 212 67.30 15.45 -9.24
C GLN A 212 66.76 16.62 -8.42
N GLU A 213 66.17 16.31 -7.27
CA GLU A 213 65.61 17.32 -6.37
C GLU A 213 66.42 17.34 -5.06
N ILE A 214 66.69 18.54 -4.57
CA ILE A 214 67.17 18.81 -3.22
C ILE A 214 66.03 19.41 -2.39
N GLU A 215 65.68 18.75 -1.30
CA GLU A 215 64.76 19.27 -0.29
C GLU A 215 65.55 19.86 0.88
N PHE A 216 65.19 21.10 1.22
CA PHE A 216 65.78 21.90 2.28
C PHE A 216 64.76 22.06 3.39
N PHE A 217 65.02 21.48 4.55
CA PHE A 217 64.23 21.73 5.74
C PHE A 217 64.98 22.66 6.68
N ASN A 218 64.50 23.89 6.83
CA ASN A 218 65.07 24.83 7.78
C ASN A 218 64.45 24.57 9.15
N LEU A 219 65.25 24.05 10.07
CA LEU A 219 64.82 23.70 11.42
C LEU A 219 64.43 24.93 12.25
N THR A 220 65.00 26.09 11.93
CA THR A 220 64.74 27.32 12.68
C THR A 220 63.35 27.87 12.38
N ASN A 221 62.94 27.92 11.12
CA ASN A 221 61.61 28.40 10.73
C ASN A 221 60.60 27.27 10.46
N ARG A 222 61.02 26.00 10.54
CA ARG A 222 60.25 24.78 10.29
C ARG A 222 59.57 24.73 8.92
N LYS A 223 60.14 25.38 7.91
CA LYS A 223 59.64 25.33 6.53
C LYS A 223 60.49 24.39 5.69
N LEU A 224 59.82 23.70 4.77
CA LEU A 224 60.42 22.84 3.76
C LEU A 224 60.35 23.56 2.41
N HIS A 225 61.48 23.65 1.72
CA HIS A 225 61.53 24.03 0.31
C HIS A 225 62.18 22.93 -0.50
N LYS A 226 61.89 22.92 -1.79
CA LYS A 226 62.39 21.92 -2.73
C LYS A 226 62.91 22.62 -3.95
N ALA A 227 64.05 22.19 -4.45
CA ALA A 227 64.59 22.68 -5.71
C ALA A 227 65.18 21.57 -6.57
N VAL A 228 64.96 21.68 -7.86
CA VAL A 228 65.59 20.88 -8.89
C VAL A 228 67.02 21.37 -9.07
N ILE A 229 67.96 20.43 -9.02
CA ILE A 229 69.37 20.70 -9.27
C ILE A 229 69.57 20.85 -10.78
N SER A 230 70.10 22.00 -11.22
CA SER A 230 70.41 22.27 -12.63
C SER A 230 71.87 21.99 -12.97
N ALA A 231 72.78 22.17 -12.02
CA ALA A 231 74.19 21.86 -12.20
C ALA A 231 74.87 21.55 -10.86
N ILE A 232 75.86 20.67 -10.89
CA ILE A 232 76.81 20.46 -9.80
C ILE A 232 78.19 20.67 -10.39
N ASN A 233 78.98 21.56 -9.78
CA ASN A 233 80.33 21.85 -10.22
C ASN A 233 81.27 21.89 -9.03
N THR A 234 82.44 21.29 -9.20
CA THR A 234 83.52 21.37 -8.21
C THR A 234 84.46 22.51 -8.57
N TYR A 235 84.88 23.31 -7.61
CA TYR A 235 85.81 24.41 -7.84
C TYR A 235 86.73 24.61 -6.63
N THR A 236 87.96 25.05 -6.90
CA THR A 236 88.99 25.28 -5.88
C THR A 236 89.21 26.77 -5.69
N VAL A 237 89.10 27.27 -4.46
CA VAL A 237 89.42 28.66 -4.12
C VAL A 237 90.39 28.68 -2.94
N ASN A 238 91.50 29.41 -3.07
CA ASN A 238 92.53 29.51 -2.03
C ASN A 238 93.03 28.14 -1.51
N SER A 239 93.14 27.15 -2.41
CA SER A 239 93.55 25.76 -2.10
C SER A 239 92.55 24.94 -1.28
N ILE A 240 91.27 25.33 -1.25
CA ILE A 240 90.17 24.55 -0.67
C ILE A 240 89.18 24.21 -1.77
N ASP A 241 88.82 22.93 -1.85
CA ASP A 241 87.81 22.43 -2.79
C ASP A 241 86.40 22.62 -2.22
N TYR A 242 85.49 23.03 -3.09
CA TYR A 242 84.08 23.21 -2.78
C TYR A 242 83.22 22.60 -3.88
N VAL A 243 82.02 22.18 -3.49
CA VAL A 243 80.98 21.73 -4.43
C VAL A 243 79.91 22.82 -4.50
N LYS A 244 79.75 23.41 -5.69
CA LYS A 244 78.69 24.34 -6.05
C LYS A 244 77.50 23.55 -6.58
N VAL A 245 76.33 23.73 -5.99
CA VAL A 245 75.05 23.18 -6.47
C VAL A 245 74.18 24.34 -6.93
N THR A 246 73.92 24.41 -8.24
CA THR A 246 73.02 25.39 -8.84
C THR A 246 71.61 24.81 -8.92
N VAL A 247 70.61 25.62 -8.58
CA VAL A 247 69.20 25.23 -8.58
C VAL A 247 68.43 25.91 -9.71
N ALA A 248 67.44 25.21 -10.28
CA ALA A 248 66.69 25.67 -11.46
C ALA A 248 65.45 26.50 -11.12
N ASN A 249 64.85 26.26 -9.96
CA ASN A 249 63.57 26.81 -9.54
C ASN A 249 63.71 27.65 -8.27
N THR A 250 62.79 28.61 -8.13
CA THR A 250 62.82 29.66 -7.10
C THR A 250 62.74 29.11 -5.67
N ILE A 251 63.83 29.28 -4.91
CA ILE A 251 63.82 29.28 -3.44
C ILE A 251 63.93 30.73 -2.99
N PRO A 252 62.95 31.30 -2.26
CA PRO A 252 63.04 32.67 -1.76
C PRO A 252 64.20 32.84 -0.78
N VAL A 253 65.05 33.85 -0.97
CA VAL A 253 66.20 34.10 -0.09
C VAL A 253 65.78 34.39 1.36
N GLU A 254 64.59 34.93 1.57
CA GLU A 254 64.02 35.19 2.90
C GLU A 254 63.81 33.93 3.76
N PHE A 255 63.81 32.74 3.14
CA PHE A 255 63.79 31.46 3.83
C PHE A 255 65.11 31.15 4.56
N LEU A 256 66.20 31.84 4.21
CA LEU A 256 67.55 31.57 4.69
C LEU A 256 68.13 32.80 5.39
N SER A 257 68.76 32.57 6.53
CA SER A 257 69.47 33.60 7.29
C SER A 257 70.66 32.97 7.99
N VAL A 258 71.68 33.80 8.25
CA VAL A 258 72.91 33.37 8.93
C VAL A 258 72.59 32.68 10.26
N ASN A 259 73.32 31.60 10.56
CA ASN A 259 73.20 30.70 11.71
C ASN A 259 71.93 29.84 11.77
N GLN A 260 71.09 29.81 10.74
CA GLN A 260 69.97 28.87 10.68
C GLN A 260 70.46 27.45 10.38
N ASN A 261 69.81 26.46 10.97
CA ASN A 261 70.14 25.05 10.78
C ASN A 261 69.24 24.45 9.69
N ILE A 262 69.86 23.88 8.66
CA ILE A 262 69.21 23.32 7.48
C ILE A 262 69.51 21.84 7.42
N ILE A 263 68.48 21.02 7.35
CA ILE A 263 68.60 19.62 7.00
C ILE A 263 68.38 19.48 5.49
N LEU A 264 69.25 18.70 4.86
CA LEU A 264 69.18 18.43 3.42
C LEU A 264 68.80 16.99 3.14
N TYR A 265 67.91 16.85 2.16
CA TYR A 265 67.53 15.58 1.57
C TYR A 265 67.72 15.68 0.07
N LEU A 266 68.38 14.70 -0.52
CA LEU A 266 68.44 14.58 -1.96
C LEU A 266 67.49 13.46 -2.39
N LYS A 267 66.69 13.72 -3.42
CA LYS A 267 65.75 12.77 -4.00
C LYS A 267 66.02 12.62 -5.49
N ASN A 268 65.97 11.37 -5.92
CA ASN A 268 65.89 10.98 -7.32
C ASN A 268 64.58 10.23 -7.48
N TYR A 269 63.77 10.63 -8.44
CA TYR A 269 62.59 9.88 -8.81
C TYR A 269 62.40 9.88 -10.32
N ASP A 270 61.90 8.75 -10.79
CA ASP A 270 61.38 8.59 -12.13
C ASP A 270 59.98 9.21 -12.15
N GLU A 271 59.70 10.13 -13.07
CA GLU A 271 58.43 10.86 -13.13
C GLU A 271 57.23 9.91 -13.40
N SER A 272 57.50 8.64 -13.70
CA SER A 272 56.50 7.60 -13.94
C SER A 272 55.78 7.04 -12.70
N ALA A 273 56.11 7.45 -11.46
CA ALA A 273 55.56 6.84 -10.25
C ALA A 273 54.79 7.83 -9.34
N THR A 274 53.59 8.24 -9.74
CA THR A 274 52.60 8.82 -8.83
C THR A 274 51.71 7.74 -8.22
N GLY A 275 51.51 7.83 -6.90
CA GLY A 275 50.85 6.80 -6.08
C GLY A 275 49.41 6.49 -6.49
N GLY A 276 49.10 5.20 -6.57
CA GLY A 276 47.75 4.73 -6.83
C GLY A 276 46.87 4.88 -5.60
N ASP A 277 46.03 5.91 -5.59
CA ASP A 277 44.77 5.91 -4.87
C ASP A 277 43.97 4.65 -5.28
N VAL A 278 43.72 3.76 -4.32
CA VAL A 278 42.97 2.51 -4.51
C VAL A 278 41.47 2.70 -4.28
N SER A 279 41.01 3.88 -3.88
CA SER A 279 39.57 4.17 -3.75
C SER A 279 38.85 4.25 -5.10
N GLY A 280 39.61 4.37 -6.21
CA GLY A 280 39.12 4.20 -7.58
C GLY A 280 39.36 2.82 -8.19
N LYS A 281 39.92 1.84 -7.44
CA LYS A 281 40.18 0.46 -7.90
C LYS A 281 39.11 -0.55 -7.48
N GLN A 282 37.90 -0.10 -7.14
CA GLN A 282 36.79 -0.89 -7.64
C GLN A 282 36.81 -0.63 -9.15
N ASP A 283 37.39 -1.56 -9.92
CA ASP A 283 37.00 -1.65 -11.31
C ASP A 283 35.47 -1.76 -11.25
N VAL A 284 34.75 -0.68 -11.57
CA VAL A 284 33.61 -0.86 -12.44
C VAL A 284 34.21 -1.66 -13.58
N LEU A 285 33.98 -2.97 -13.55
CA LEU A 285 34.43 -3.90 -14.57
C LEU A 285 34.28 -3.16 -15.90
N ALA A 286 35.40 -2.85 -16.57
CA ALA A 286 35.35 -2.14 -17.84
C ALA A 286 34.31 -2.85 -18.71
N GLU A 287 33.41 -2.10 -19.35
CA GLU A 287 32.30 -2.69 -20.11
C GLU A 287 32.84 -3.78 -21.05
N GLY A 288 32.55 -5.05 -20.70
CA GLY A 288 33.19 -6.22 -21.32
C GLY A 288 34.02 -7.13 -20.40
N ALA A 289 34.11 -6.93 -19.08
CA ALA A 289 34.84 -7.85 -18.18
C ALA A 289 34.08 -9.15 -17.86
N PHE A 290 32.82 -9.26 -18.27
CA PHE A 290 32.08 -10.51 -18.32
C PHE A 290 32.40 -11.19 -19.67
N VAL A 291 32.81 -12.46 -19.65
CA VAL A 291 32.88 -13.25 -20.90
C VAL A 291 31.51 -13.21 -21.60
N ASP A 292 31.43 -13.32 -22.94
CA ASP A 292 30.16 -13.17 -23.69
C ASP A 292 28.98 -13.97 -23.09
N GLY A 293 29.27 -15.14 -22.52
CA GLY A 293 28.29 -15.97 -21.83
C GLY A 293 27.73 -15.37 -20.53
N ASP A 294 28.52 -14.62 -19.77
CA ASP A 294 28.09 -13.96 -18.55
C ASP A 294 27.39 -12.63 -18.85
N LYS A 295 27.83 -11.91 -19.89
CA LYS A 295 27.10 -10.73 -20.38
C LYS A 295 25.70 -11.10 -20.87
N THR A 296 25.54 -12.21 -21.58
CA THR A 296 24.23 -12.70 -22.03
C THR A 296 23.29 -12.96 -20.84
N LYS A 297 23.80 -13.56 -19.75
CA LYS A 297 22.99 -13.83 -18.55
C LYS A 297 22.58 -12.54 -17.83
N ILE A 298 23.49 -11.57 -17.74
CA ILE A 298 23.25 -10.30 -17.05
C ILE A 298 22.35 -9.36 -17.89
N ASP A 299 22.44 -9.39 -19.22
CA ASP A 299 21.59 -8.60 -20.11
C ASP A 299 20.10 -8.99 -20.01
N HIS A 300 19.78 -10.18 -19.48
CA HIS A 300 18.41 -10.57 -19.13
C HIS A 300 17.89 -9.94 -17.82
N ILE A 301 18.76 -9.31 -17.03
CA ILE A 301 18.44 -8.72 -15.73
C ILE A 301 18.48 -7.19 -15.86
N SER A 302 17.32 -6.55 -15.96
CA SER A 302 17.19 -5.09 -15.94
C SER A 302 16.75 -4.61 -14.56
N VAL A 303 17.57 -3.78 -13.90
CA VAL A 303 17.30 -3.20 -12.59
C VAL A 303 17.11 -1.69 -12.75
N THR A 304 15.86 -1.23 -12.75
CA THR A 304 15.50 0.18 -13.00
C THR A 304 15.42 1.04 -11.72
N GLN A 305 15.61 0.42 -10.55
CA GLN A 305 15.59 1.05 -9.23
C GLN A 305 16.42 0.21 -8.24
N ALA A 306 16.71 0.71 -7.05
CA ALA A 306 17.35 -0.10 -6.01
C ALA A 306 16.48 -1.32 -5.65
N VAL A 307 17.11 -2.50 -5.55
CA VAL A 307 16.45 -3.78 -5.27
C VAL A 307 17.18 -4.45 -4.10
N ASP A 308 16.40 -4.88 -3.10
CA ASP A 308 16.86 -5.68 -1.98
C ASP A 308 16.64 -7.17 -2.31
N LEU A 309 17.74 -7.94 -2.39
CA LEU A 309 17.72 -9.35 -2.78
C LEU A 309 17.16 -10.24 -1.67
N ASP A 310 17.27 -9.85 -0.40
CA ASP A 310 16.70 -10.59 0.73
C ASP A 310 15.17 -10.41 0.76
N GLN A 311 14.70 -9.21 0.38
CA GLN A 311 13.28 -8.97 0.14
C GLN A 311 12.77 -9.77 -1.06
N MET A 312 13.55 -9.85 -2.15
CA MET A 312 13.19 -10.71 -3.29
C MET A 312 13.12 -12.19 -2.89
N GLU A 313 14.06 -12.70 -2.10
CA GLU A 313 14.02 -14.07 -1.58
C GLU A 313 12.77 -14.30 -0.73
N THR A 314 12.45 -13.34 0.14
CA THR A 314 11.24 -13.36 0.98
C THR A 314 9.97 -13.36 0.13
N ASP A 315 9.89 -12.51 -0.90
CA ASP A 315 8.74 -12.41 -1.80
C ASP A 315 8.57 -13.68 -2.66
N ILE A 316 9.69 -14.27 -3.10
CA ILE A 316 9.69 -15.55 -3.85
C ILE A 316 9.28 -16.71 -2.93
N ALA A 317 9.75 -16.75 -1.68
CA ALA A 317 9.35 -17.73 -0.68
C ALA A 317 7.87 -17.58 -0.30
N ALA A 318 7.34 -16.35 -0.29
CA ALA A 318 5.91 -16.09 -0.11
C ALA A 318 5.09 -16.59 -1.31
N LEU A 319 5.62 -16.47 -2.53
CA LEU A 319 5.00 -17.03 -3.75
C LEU A 319 5.01 -18.57 -3.76
N ALA A 320 5.97 -19.22 -3.12
CA ALA A 320 6.00 -20.68 -2.95
C ALA A 320 4.82 -21.21 -2.08
N ASN A 321 4.24 -20.35 -1.23
CA ASN A 321 2.98 -20.63 -0.52
C ASN A 321 1.73 -20.17 -1.30
N GLY A 322 1.92 -19.63 -2.51
CA GLY A 322 0.84 -19.23 -3.42
C GLY A 322 0.14 -20.42 -4.06
N MET A 323 -1.06 -20.20 -4.59
CA MET A 323 -1.79 -21.25 -5.29
C MET A 323 -1.07 -21.61 -6.61
N VAL A 324 -0.73 -22.88 -6.82
CA VAL A 324 -0.02 -23.36 -8.02
C VAL A 324 -0.99 -24.17 -8.89
N TYR A 325 -1.27 -23.70 -10.11
CA TYR A 325 -2.04 -24.49 -11.07
C TYR A 325 -1.23 -25.72 -11.51
N LYS A 326 -1.83 -26.90 -11.42
CA LYS A 326 -1.15 -28.15 -11.76
C LYS A 326 -1.60 -28.73 -13.08
N ASP A 327 -2.90 -28.94 -13.23
CA ASP A 327 -3.49 -29.44 -14.48
C ASP A 327 -5.02 -29.39 -14.39
N ASP A 328 -5.66 -29.77 -15.46
CA ASP A 328 -7.05 -30.18 -15.47
C ASP A 328 -7.23 -31.59 -14.84
N TRP A 329 -8.34 -31.80 -14.16
CA TRP A 329 -8.68 -33.01 -13.43
C TRP A 329 -10.04 -33.55 -13.85
N ASP A 330 -10.07 -34.83 -14.23
CA ASP A 330 -11.28 -35.58 -14.51
C ASP A 330 -11.84 -36.15 -13.19
N ALA A 331 -12.86 -35.49 -12.64
CA ALA A 331 -13.51 -35.92 -11.40
C ALA A 331 -14.34 -37.20 -11.58
N SER A 332 -14.68 -37.58 -12.81
CA SER A 332 -15.43 -38.81 -13.09
C SER A 332 -14.62 -40.07 -12.83
N ALA A 333 -13.28 -39.94 -12.73
CA ALA A 333 -12.38 -41.03 -12.35
C ALA A 333 -12.58 -41.54 -10.91
N GLY A 334 -13.30 -40.80 -10.06
CA GLY A 334 -13.62 -41.24 -8.70
C GLY A 334 -12.48 -41.09 -7.68
N THR A 335 -11.39 -40.40 -8.04
CA THR A 335 -10.22 -40.13 -7.18
C THR A 335 -9.77 -38.68 -7.30
N PHE A 336 -9.28 -38.10 -6.22
CA PHE A 336 -8.68 -36.75 -6.20
C PHE A 336 -7.36 -36.70 -6.99
N PRO A 337 -7.00 -35.53 -7.55
CA PRO A 337 -5.85 -35.37 -8.43
C PRO A 337 -4.50 -35.44 -7.69
N GLY A 338 -3.41 -35.45 -8.45
CA GLY A 338 -2.04 -35.41 -7.91
C GLY A 338 -1.50 -36.74 -7.38
N SER A 339 -2.25 -37.83 -7.52
CA SER A 339 -1.80 -39.21 -7.22
C SER A 339 -1.21 -39.40 -5.81
N GLY A 340 -1.65 -38.60 -4.84
CA GLY A 340 -1.21 -38.67 -3.44
C GLY A 340 0.06 -37.87 -3.14
N SER A 341 0.53 -37.07 -4.09
CA SER A 341 1.70 -36.18 -3.93
C SER A 341 1.33 -34.71 -4.11
N ALA A 342 0.05 -34.38 -4.06
CA ALA A 342 -0.40 -32.99 -4.17
C ALA A 342 0.05 -32.19 -2.95
N GLN A 343 0.85 -31.15 -3.17
CA GLN A 343 1.36 -30.29 -2.11
C GLN A 343 0.37 -29.17 -1.76
N VAL A 344 0.49 -28.59 -0.57
CA VAL A 344 -0.37 -27.48 -0.15
C VAL A 344 -0.39 -26.35 -1.20
N GLY A 345 -1.57 -25.81 -1.47
CA GLY A 345 -1.76 -24.74 -2.45
C GLY A 345 -1.80 -25.20 -3.92
N TRP A 346 -1.51 -26.46 -4.23
CA TRP A 346 -1.74 -26.99 -5.57
C TRP A 346 -3.23 -27.01 -5.89
N PHE A 347 -3.60 -26.51 -7.06
CA PHE A 347 -4.99 -26.54 -7.51
C PHE A 347 -5.14 -27.10 -8.92
N TYR A 348 -6.30 -27.72 -9.13
CA TYR A 348 -6.68 -28.40 -10.35
C TYR A 348 -8.08 -27.94 -10.76
N ASN A 349 -8.29 -27.74 -12.06
CA ASN A 349 -9.60 -27.39 -12.60
C ASN A 349 -10.35 -28.63 -13.03
N VAL A 350 -11.64 -28.70 -12.77
CA VAL A 350 -12.46 -29.85 -13.14
C VAL A 350 -12.80 -29.76 -14.63
N SER A 351 -12.28 -30.71 -15.42
CA SER A 351 -12.53 -30.80 -16.87
C SER A 351 -13.71 -31.70 -17.22
N VAL A 352 -14.03 -32.67 -16.35
CA VAL A 352 -15.14 -33.61 -16.50
C VAL A 352 -15.84 -33.73 -15.15
N PRO A 353 -17.18 -33.62 -15.07
CA PRO A 353 -17.89 -33.61 -13.80
C PRO A 353 -17.91 -35.01 -13.18
N GLY A 354 -17.94 -35.07 -11.85
CA GLY A 354 -17.92 -36.34 -11.13
C GLY A 354 -18.17 -36.16 -9.63
N THR A 355 -18.14 -37.27 -8.89
CA THR A 355 -18.28 -37.27 -7.43
C THR A 355 -17.16 -38.10 -6.82
N VAL A 356 -16.42 -37.50 -5.89
CA VAL A 356 -15.32 -38.16 -5.17
C VAL A 356 -15.53 -37.95 -3.68
N ASP A 357 -15.44 -39.04 -2.90
CA ASP A 357 -15.69 -39.05 -1.45
C ASP A 357 -17.04 -38.40 -1.05
N GLY A 358 -18.07 -38.58 -1.89
CA GLY A 358 -19.40 -38.00 -1.67
C GLY A 358 -19.52 -36.50 -1.98
N VAL A 359 -18.47 -35.83 -2.47
CA VAL A 359 -18.49 -34.43 -2.90
C VAL A 359 -18.63 -34.36 -4.42
N ALA A 360 -19.64 -33.63 -4.90
CA ALA A 360 -19.89 -33.42 -6.32
C ALA A 360 -19.08 -32.24 -6.88
N PHE A 361 -18.47 -32.45 -8.04
CA PHE A 361 -17.67 -31.48 -8.79
C PHE A 361 -18.26 -31.33 -10.19
N ALA A 362 -18.58 -30.09 -10.58
CA ALA A 362 -19.04 -29.72 -11.90
C ALA A 362 -17.87 -29.15 -12.73
N ILE A 363 -18.04 -29.11 -14.06
CA ILE A 363 -17.08 -28.44 -14.96
C ILE A 363 -16.95 -26.97 -14.52
N GLY A 364 -15.71 -26.50 -14.40
CA GLY A 364 -15.40 -25.15 -13.94
C GLY A 364 -15.13 -25.03 -12.44
N ASP A 365 -15.48 -26.02 -11.63
CA ASP A 365 -15.02 -26.04 -10.24
C ASP A 365 -13.50 -26.21 -10.19
N SER A 366 -12.87 -25.76 -9.09
CA SER A 366 -11.48 -26.08 -8.78
C SER A 366 -11.38 -26.83 -7.45
N VAL A 367 -10.38 -27.70 -7.33
CA VAL A 367 -10.02 -28.35 -6.06
C VAL A 367 -8.60 -27.97 -5.67
N ILE A 368 -8.40 -27.55 -4.42
CA ILE A 368 -7.11 -27.08 -3.90
C ILE A 368 -6.67 -27.97 -2.75
N ALA A 369 -5.42 -28.42 -2.75
CA ALA A 369 -4.82 -29.19 -1.67
C ALA A 369 -4.55 -28.29 -0.45
N LYS A 370 -4.95 -28.76 0.73
CA LYS A 370 -4.81 -28.05 2.01
C LYS A 370 -3.57 -28.46 2.81
N VAL A 371 -3.00 -29.60 2.46
CA VAL A 371 -1.87 -30.24 3.14
C VAL A 371 -0.93 -30.80 2.08
N ASP A 372 0.30 -31.06 2.49
CA ASP A 372 1.23 -31.81 1.65
C ASP A 372 0.81 -33.28 1.58
N ASP A 373 1.04 -33.87 0.41
CA ASP A 373 0.62 -35.24 0.07
C ASP A 373 -0.89 -35.49 0.29
N ALA A 374 -1.72 -34.57 -0.20
CA ALA A 374 -3.17 -34.65 -0.05
C ALA A 374 -3.76 -35.96 -0.61
N SER A 375 -4.65 -36.59 0.16
CA SER A 375 -5.24 -37.91 -0.12
C SER A 375 -5.96 -38.01 -1.47
N THR A 376 -5.77 -39.12 -2.18
CA THR A 376 -6.51 -39.41 -3.43
C THR A 376 -7.96 -39.85 -3.21
N THR A 377 -8.36 -40.14 -1.97
CA THR A 377 -9.68 -40.73 -1.67
C THR A 377 -10.45 -40.02 -0.57
N ALA A 378 -9.85 -39.10 0.18
CA ALA A 378 -10.50 -38.39 1.28
C ALA A 378 -10.54 -36.89 1.02
N TYR A 379 -11.74 -36.29 1.03
CA TYR A 379 -11.93 -34.85 0.83
C TYR A 379 -11.60 -34.06 2.10
N ALA A 380 -12.21 -34.47 3.22
CA ALA A 380 -12.10 -33.74 4.48
C ALA A 380 -10.64 -33.61 4.92
N SER A 381 -10.28 -32.42 5.41
CA SER A 381 -8.92 -32.03 5.83
C SER A 381 -7.82 -32.03 4.74
N ASN A 382 -8.07 -32.62 3.57
CA ASN A 382 -7.09 -32.72 2.48
C ASN A 382 -7.34 -31.70 1.37
N TRP A 383 -8.61 -31.42 1.08
CA TRP A 383 -8.99 -30.60 -0.07
C TRP A 383 -9.98 -29.51 0.31
N VAL A 384 -10.01 -28.45 -0.51
CA VAL A 384 -11.08 -27.46 -0.53
C VAL A 384 -11.58 -27.31 -1.96
N LYS A 385 -12.90 -27.46 -2.13
CA LYS A 385 -13.60 -27.13 -3.36
C LYS A 385 -13.78 -25.61 -3.45
N LYS A 386 -13.42 -25.02 -4.58
CA LYS A 386 -13.86 -23.70 -5.02
C LYS A 386 -14.98 -23.91 -6.02
N ASP A 387 -16.20 -23.80 -5.51
CA ASP A 387 -17.40 -23.95 -6.33
C ASP A 387 -17.56 -22.74 -7.25
N GLN A 388 -17.67 -23.00 -8.55
CA GLN A 388 -17.98 -21.98 -9.56
C GLN A 388 -19.37 -22.18 -10.17
N THR A 389 -20.14 -23.16 -9.72
CA THR A 389 -21.49 -23.45 -10.23
C THR A 389 -22.52 -22.37 -9.85
N ASP A 390 -22.32 -21.72 -8.71
CA ASP A 390 -23.15 -20.59 -8.24
C ASP A 390 -22.65 -19.23 -8.78
N ALA A 391 -21.62 -19.22 -9.64
CA ALA A 391 -21.18 -17.99 -10.29
C ALA A 391 -22.24 -17.55 -11.30
N VAL A 392 -22.79 -16.36 -11.08
CA VAL A 392 -23.68 -15.71 -12.06
C VAL A 392 -22.85 -15.35 -13.29
N GLN A 393 -22.91 -16.19 -14.32
CA GLN A 393 -22.14 -16.00 -15.56
C GLN A 393 -22.60 -14.76 -16.35
N SER A 394 -23.88 -14.39 -16.22
CA SER A 394 -24.43 -13.16 -16.78
C SER A 394 -25.70 -12.73 -16.04
N VAL A 395 -25.99 -11.44 -16.02
CA VAL A 395 -27.31 -10.92 -15.62
C VAL A 395 -27.92 -10.22 -16.82
N ALA A 396 -29.08 -10.69 -17.28
CA ALA A 396 -29.74 -10.17 -18.48
C ALA A 396 -28.86 -10.15 -19.75
N GLY A 397 -27.91 -11.08 -19.87
CA GLY A 397 -26.96 -11.17 -20.99
C GLY A 397 -25.70 -10.31 -20.83
N GLU A 398 -25.62 -9.47 -19.79
CA GLU A 398 -24.43 -8.70 -19.45
C GLU A 398 -23.42 -9.59 -18.71
N VAL A 399 -22.15 -9.49 -19.07
CA VAL A 399 -21.03 -10.27 -18.50
C VAL A 399 -19.99 -9.35 -17.86
N GLY A 400 -19.26 -9.85 -16.87
CA GLY A 400 -18.20 -9.08 -16.18
C GLY A 400 -18.74 -8.08 -15.15
N THR A 401 -18.13 -6.90 -15.04
CA THR A 401 -18.60 -5.84 -14.12
C THR A 401 -19.84 -5.17 -14.70
N ILE A 402 -21.00 -5.52 -14.16
CA ILE A 402 -22.30 -4.98 -14.60
C ILE A 402 -22.58 -3.68 -13.84
N SER A 403 -22.66 -2.57 -14.55
CA SER A 403 -23.05 -1.28 -13.97
C SER A 403 -24.57 -1.20 -13.86
N LYS A 404 -25.08 -0.38 -12.93
CA LYS A 404 -26.51 -0.08 -12.84
C LYS A 404 -27.09 0.34 -14.19
N ALA A 405 -26.42 1.24 -14.92
CA ALA A 405 -26.89 1.75 -16.20
C ALA A 405 -26.97 0.67 -17.29
N THR A 406 -25.98 -0.23 -17.36
CA THR A 406 -25.98 -1.33 -18.34
C THR A 406 -27.07 -2.35 -18.03
N LEU A 407 -27.28 -2.68 -16.74
CA LEU A 407 -28.35 -3.59 -16.34
C LEU A 407 -29.75 -3.02 -16.62
N LEU A 408 -29.99 -1.75 -16.30
CA LEU A 408 -31.26 -1.07 -16.57
C LEU A 408 -31.56 -1.05 -18.08
N ALA A 409 -30.55 -0.78 -18.91
CA ALA A 409 -30.69 -0.81 -20.37
C ALA A 409 -31.00 -2.22 -20.89
N ALA A 410 -30.28 -3.25 -20.41
CA ALA A 410 -30.49 -4.64 -20.82
C ALA A 410 -31.90 -5.14 -20.46
N LEU A 411 -32.41 -4.74 -19.29
CA LEU A 411 -33.75 -5.07 -18.83
C LEU A 411 -34.85 -4.16 -19.42
N SER A 412 -34.48 -3.10 -20.14
CA SER A 412 -35.40 -2.09 -20.67
C SER A 412 -36.28 -1.45 -19.58
N VAL A 413 -35.68 -1.14 -18.42
CA VAL A 413 -36.35 -0.49 -17.28
C VAL A 413 -35.68 0.84 -16.98
N GLU A 414 -36.44 1.87 -16.61
CA GLU A 414 -35.84 3.14 -16.16
C GLU A 414 -35.20 3.03 -14.77
N ASP A 415 -34.32 3.99 -14.47
CA ASP A 415 -33.72 4.09 -13.14
C ASP A 415 -34.77 4.45 -12.09
N GLY A 416 -34.90 3.62 -11.06
CA GLY A 416 -35.88 3.81 -9.99
C GLY A 416 -37.28 3.32 -10.34
N ALA A 417 -37.41 2.46 -11.37
CA ALA A 417 -38.66 1.75 -11.66
C ALA A 417 -39.17 1.04 -10.39
N ASP A 418 -40.27 1.56 -9.85
CA ASP A 418 -41.03 0.98 -8.74
C ASP A 418 -42.26 0.27 -9.34
N VAL A 419 -42.81 -0.74 -8.65
CA VAL A 419 -43.97 -1.53 -9.10
C VAL A 419 -45.28 -0.71 -9.19
N THR A 420 -45.22 0.60 -8.95
CA THR A 420 -46.38 1.50 -8.94
C THR A 420 -45.97 2.91 -9.41
N ASP A 421 -45.72 3.04 -10.71
CA ASP A 421 -45.42 4.29 -11.38
C ASP A 421 -46.66 5.21 -11.44
N ALA A 422 -46.86 5.99 -10.39
CA ALA A 422 -47.83 7.10 -10.44
C ALA A 422 -47.64 7.98 -11.69
N ALA A 423 -46.41 8.09 -12.19
CA ALA A 423 -46.07 8.77 -13.44
C ALA A 423 -46.58 8.06 -14.71
N ASN A 424 -46.50 6.73 -14.82
CA ASN A 424 -46.99 6.05 -16.03
C ASN A 424 -48.52 5.92 -15.98
N ILE A 425 -49.11 5.86 -14.79
CA ILE A 425 -50.55 6.03 -14.60
C ILE A 425 -50.99 7.43 -15.04
N GLU A 426 -50.25 8.48 -14.65
CA GLU A 426 -50.51 9.86 -15.07
C GLU A 426 -50.38 10.03 -16.59
N ASP A 427 -49.32 9.51 -17.20
CA ASP A 427 -49.10 9.59 -18.65
C ASP A 427 -50.17 8.82 -19.44
N ALA A 428 -50.57 7.62 -18.97
CA ALA A 428 -51.66 6.85 -19.58
C ALA A 428 -53.04 7.52 -19.45
N ILE A 429 -53.27 8.31 -18.39
CA ILE A 429 -54.53 9.02 -18.15
C ILE A 429 -54.58 10.36 -18.91
N THR A 430 -53.46 11.07 -19.01
CA THR A 430 -53.40 12.45 -19.54
C THR A 430 -52.99 12.54 -21.01
N SER A 431 -52.42 11.48 -21.60
CA SER A 431 -51.96 11.46 -23.00
C SER A 431 -53.07 11.47 -24.06
N VAL A 432 -54.33 11.23 -23.68
CA VAL A 432 -55.44 11.12 -24.63
C VAL A 432 -56.19 12.44 -24.76
N ALA A 433 -55.87 13.20 -25.81
CA ALA A 433 -56.61 14.38 -26.24
C ALA A 433 -57.95 13.97 -26.91
N ALA A 434 -58.91 13.47 -26.12
CA ALA A 434 -60.26 13.25 -26.62
C ALA A 434 -61.13 14.48 -26.32
N ASP A 435 -61.39 15.31 -27.34
CA ASP A 435 -62.29 16.48 -27.25
C ASP A 435 -63.78 16.11 -27.05
N THR A 436 -64.15 14.82 -26.97
CA THR A 436 -65.56 14.40 -26.79
C THR A 436 -65.70 13.07 -26.04
N LEU A 437 -66.46 13.09 -24.93
CA LEU A 437 -66.83 11.89 -24.17
C LEU A 437 -68.04 11.18 -24.82
N THR A 438 -67.94 9.87 -25.02
CA THR A 438 -69.02 8.99 -25.48
C THR A 438 -69.53 8.12 -24.33
N ASP A 439 -70.68 7.46 -24.48
CA ASP A 439 -71.24 6.59 -23.43
C ASP A 439 -70.34 5.40 -23.09
N ALA A 440 -69.51 4.95 -24.05
CA ALA A 440 -68.52 3.92 -23.88
C ALA A 440 -67.20 4.43 -23.27
N SER A 441 -66.99 5.75 -23.19
CA SER A 441 -65.78 6.33 -22.60
C SER A 441 -65.66 5.93 -21.15
N VAL A 442 -64.43 5.62 -20.74
CA VAL A 442 -64.12 5.07 -19.43
C VAL A 442 -63.30 6.08 -18.64
N LEU A 443 -63.72 6.35 -17.41
CA LEU A 443 -62.96 7.13 -16.44
C LEU A 443 -62.32 6.17 -15.43
N PRO A 444 -60.97 6.11 -15.34
CA PRO A 444 -60.28 5.32 -14.33
C PRO A 444 -60.35 6.00 -12.96
N PHE A 445 -60.37 5.21 -11.90
CA PHE A 445 -60.25 5.69 -10.52
C PHE A 445 -59.65 4.58 -9.64
N VAL A 446 -58.98 4.96 -8.55
CA VAL A 446 -58.43 3.99 -7.59
C VAL A 446 -59.50 3.62 -6.56
N LYS A 447 -59.77 2.33 -6.40
CA LYS A 447 -60.66 1.78 -5.38
C LYS A 447 -59.90 0.75 -4.57
N SER A 448 -59.66 1.03 -3.29
CA SER A 448 -59.02 0.10 -2.35
C SER A 448 -57.71 -0.49 -2.89
N LEU A 449 -56.83 0.37 -3.41
CA LEU A 449 -55.52 0.01 -4.00
C LEU A 449 -55.60 -0.77 -5.34
N ALA A 450 -56.79 -0.89 -5.95
CA ALA A 450 -56.95 -1.44 -7.30
C ALA A 450 -57.41 -0.36 -8.29
N LEU A 451 -56.92 -0.42 -9.52
CA LEU A 451 -57.41 0.44 -10.60
C LEU A 451 -58.78 -0.07 -11.06
N ALA A 452 -59.82 0.73 -10.81
CA ALA A 452 -61.18 0.48 -11.21
C ALA A 452 -61.59 1.47 -12.32
N LYS A 453 -62.72 1.18 -12.98
CA LYS A 453 -63.17 1.95 -14.13
C LYS A 453 -64.68 2.13 -14.12
N VAL A 454 -65.15 3.32 -14.49
CA VAL A 454 -66.57 3.64 -14.62
C VAL A 454 -66.84 4.19 -16.01
N THR A 455 -67.95 3.80 -16.64
CA THR A 455 -68.32 4.35 -17.94
C THR A 455 -68.98 5.71 -17.78
N TRP A 456 -68.86 6.55 -18.80
CA TRP A 456 -69.59 7.82 -18.85
C TRP A 456 -71.11 7.61 -18.79
N ALA A 457 -71.62 6.52 -19.37
CA ALA A 457 -73.03 6.12 -19.24
C ALA A 457 -73.45 5.92 -17.77
N ASN A 458 -72.63 5.24 -16.97
CA ASN A 458 -72.92 5.02 -15.55
C ASN A 458 -72.90 6.33 -14.75
N ILE A 459 -71.97 7.24 -15.05
CA ILE A 459 -71.91 8.57 -14.42
C ILE A 459 -73.17 9.36 -14.75
N LYS A 460 -73.54 9.46 -16.03
CA LYS A 460 -74.76 10.17 -16.47
C LYS A 460 -76.02 9.61 -15.80
N ALA A 461 -76.16 8.29 -15.74
CA ALA A 461 -77.32 7.65 -15.12
C ALA A 461 -77.40 7.99 -13.61
N THR A 462 -76.28 7.88 -12.90
CA THR A 462 -76.22 8.21 -11.46
C THR A 462 -76.57 9.67 -11.19
N LEU A 463 -75.99 10.59 -11.97
CA LEU A 463 -76.28 12.02 -11.85
C LEU A 463 -77.73 12.34 -12.20
N LYS A 464 -78.27 11.72 -13.26
CA LYS A 464 -79.69 11.90 -13.62
C LYS A 464 -80.61 11.46 -12.49
N THR A 465 -80.39 10.27 -11.93
CA THR A 465 -81.18 9.78 -10.80
C THR A 465 -81.10 10.74 -9.61
N TYR A 466 -79.90 11.22 -9.27
CA TYR A 466 -79.73 12.19 -8.19
C TYR A 466 -80.51 13.49 -8.46
N PHE A 467 -80.36 14.07 -9.65
CA PHE A 467 -81.03 15.33 -9.99
C PHE A 467 -82.55 15.19 -10.12
N ASP A 468 -83.08 14.08 -10.61
CA ASP A 468 -84.53 13.83 -10.67
C ASP A 468 -85.15 13.84 -9.26
N THR A 469 -84.42 13.38 -8.22
CA THR A 469 -84.90 13.43 -6.83
C THR A 469 -84.92 14.84 -6.24
N LEU A 470 -83.99 15.69 -6.66
CA LEU A 470 -83.88 17.08 -6.19
C LEU A 470 -84.80 18.03 -6.96
N TYR A 471 -85.04 17.73 -8.24
CA TYR A 471 -85.82 18.55 -9.16
C TYR A 471 -86.97 17.74 -9.77
N PRO A 472 -87.94 17.27 -8.96
CA PRO A 472 -89.05 16.49 -9.46
C PRO A 472 -89.90 17.31 -10.42
N VAL A 473 -90.42 16.65 -11.47
CA VAL A 473 -91.37 17.24 -12.40
C VAL A 473 -92.60 17.71 -11.63
N LYS A 474 -92.90 19.00 -11.69
CA LYS A 474 -94.08 19.58 -11.03
C LYS A 474 -95.30 19.38 -11.93
N THR A 475 -96.37 18.84 -11.37
CA THR A 475 -97.66 18.68 -12.07
C THR A 475 -98.76 19.43 -11.35
N GLN A 476 -99.68 20.05 -12.09
CA GLN A 476 -100.87 20.70 -11.57
C GLN A 476 -102.13 19.98 -12.09
N THR A 477 -103.02 19.59 -11.18
CA THR A 477 -104.38 19.18 -11.54
C THR A 477 -105.22 20.43 -11.82
N ASP A 478 -105.90 20.42 -12.95
CA ASP A 478 -106.72 21.51 -13.45
C ASP A 478 -108.01 20.94 -14.05
N PHE A 479 -108.98 21.80 -14.37
CA PHE A 479 -110.27 21.35 -14.90
C PHE A 479 -110.93 22.36 -15.82
N ILE A 480 -111.84 21.87 -16.65
CA ILE A 480 -112.78 22.68 -17.42
C ILE A 480 -114.18 22.20 -17.09
N SER A 481 -115.08 23.13 -16.78
CA SER A 481 -116.48 22.81 -16.50
C SER A 481 -117.40 23.79 -17.23
N THR A 482 -118.44 23.27 -17.85
CA THR A 482 -119.44 24.07 -18.57
C THR A 482 -120.76 23.30 -18.69
N LEU A 483 -121.78 23.99 -19.20
CA LEU A 483 -123.13 23.50 -19.40
C LEU A 483 -123.56 23.70 -20.85
N ILE A 484 -124.24 22.72 -21.41
CA ILE A 484 -124.94 22.79 -22.70
C ILE A 484 -126.44 22.76 -22.40
N ALA A 485 -127.11 23.90 -22.51
CA ALA A 485 -128.50 24.07 -22.08
C ALA A 485 -129.50 23.22 -22.89
N SER A 486 -129.25 23.10 -24.19
CA SER A 486 -130.02 22.23 -25.09
C SER A 486 -129.05 21.42 -25.93
N PRO A 487 -128.51 20.31 -25.39
CA PRO A 487 -127.70 19.40 -26.17
C PRO A 487 -128.49 18.92 -27.38
N ALA A 488 -127.81 18.72 -28.50
CA ALA A 488 -128.31 18.11 -29.72
C ALA A 488 -127.31 17.06 -30.17
N ASP A 489 -127.73 16.11 -31.01
CA ASP A 489 -126.83 15.14 -31.61
C ASP A 489 -125.86 15.85 -32.57
N ALA A 490 -124.73 16.27 -32.02
CA ALA A 490 -123.76 17.14 -32.67
C ALA A 490 -122.38 17.05 -31.99
N THR A 491 -121.37 17.65 -32.62
CA THR A 491 -120.03 17.76 -32.08
C THR A 491 -119.73 19.19 -31.65
N TYR A 492 -119.30 19.35 -30.40
CA TYR A 492 -119.00 20.61 -29.75
C TYR A 492 -117.49 20.73 -29.50
N LYS A 493 -116.87 21.82 -29.95
CA LYS A 493 -115.49 22.13 -29.57
C LYS A 493 -115.48 22.81 -28.21
N LEU A 494 -114.89 22.14 -27.22
CA LEU A 494 -114.83 22.60 -25.83
C LEU A 494 -113.60 23.47 -25.58
N ILE A 495 -112.46 23.05 -26.15
CA ILE A 495 -111.27 23.88 -26.30
C ILE A 495 -110.91 23.90 -27.77
N VAL A 496 -110.62 25.10 -28.28
CA VAL A 496 -109.98 25.27 -29.57
C VAL A 496 -108.52 25.66 -29.32
N LYS A 497 -107.58 24.87 -29.83
CA LYS A 497 -106.13 25.11 -29.71
C LYS A 497 -105.66 25.24 -28.25
N ALA A 498 -105.56 24.11 -27.55
CA ALA A 498 -105.10 24.06 -26.16
C ALA A 498 -103.76 24.81 -25.96
N PRO A 499 -103.64 25.71 -24.97
CA PRO A 499 -102.43 26.54 -24.80
C PRO A 499 -101.24 25.78 -24.19
N TYR A 500 -101.46 24.60 -23.64
CA TYR A 500 -100.45 23.74 -23.03
C TYR A 500 -100.80 22.26 -23.27
N ALA A 501 -99.85 21.38 -22.99
CA ALA A 501 -100.09 19.94 -22.99
C ALA A 501 -100.65 19.46 -21.65
N GLY A 502 -101.38 18.37 -21.67
CA GLY A 502 -101.93 17.76 -20.45
C GLY A 502 -102.47 16.35 -20.69
N THR A 503 -102.86 15.71 -19.60
CA THR A 503 -103.45 14.37 -19.61
C THR A 503 -104.82 14.42 -18.94
N ILE A 504 -105.89 14.17 -19.70
CA ILE A 504 -107.25 14.05 -19.18
C ILE A 504 -107.32 12.78 -18.33
N THR A 505 -107.71 12.94 -17.07
CA THR A 505 -107.79 11.84 -16.11
C THR A 505 -109.21 11.39 -15.86
N GLU A 506 -110.17 12.31 -15.96
CA GLU A 506 -111.58 12.02 -15.65
C GLU A 506 -112.52 12.97 -16.39
N THR A 507 -113.66 12.44 -16.83
CA THR A 507 -114.78 13.24 -17.34
C THR A 507 -116.03 12.94 -16.52
N THR A 508 -116.73 13.98 -16.08
CA THR A 508 -117.95 13.89 -15.27
C THR A 508 -119.10 14.56 -16.01
N THR A 509 -120.27 13.94 -16.03
CA THR A 509 -121.46 14.44 -16.75
C THR A 509 -122.72 14.28 -15.90
N GLU A 510 -123.66 15.21 -16.03
CA GLU A 510 -124.99 15.20 -15.40
C GLU A 510 -125.93 16.08 -16.22
N SER A 511 -127.20 15.74 -16.34
CA SER A 511 -128.24 16.58 -16.96
C SER A 511 -129.33 16.89 -15.94
N VAL A 512 -130.14 17.92 -16.18
CA VAL A 512 -131.31 18.18 -15.32
C VAL A 512 -132.45 17.22 -15.65
N SER A 513 -132.62 16.85 -16.92
CA SER A 513 -133.61 15.88 -17.37
C SER A 513 -133.25 15.31 -18.75
N GLY A 514 -133.90 14.22 -19.14
CA GLY A 514 -133.59 13.49 -20.38
C GLY A 514 -132.28 12.72 -20.30
N THR A 515 -131.86 12.15 -21.43
CA THR A 515 -130.61 11.37 -21.51
C THR A 515 -129.88 11.62 -22.83
N CYS A 516 -128.56 11.43 -22.85
CA CYS A 516 -127.75 11.38 -24.06
C CYS A 516 -126.44 10.63 -23.80
N THR A 517 -125.69 10.33 -24.87
CA THR A 517 -124.33 9.77 -24.78
C THR A 517 -123.30 10.85 -25.09
N ALA A 518 -122.34 11.04 -24.18
CA ALA A 518 -121.27 12.00 -24.28
C ALA A 518 -119.92 11.32 -24.53
N THR A 519 -119.35 11.55 -25.72
CA THR A 519 -118.04 11.03 -26.13
C THR A 519 -117.02 12.17 -26.18
N PHE A 520 -116.12 12.22 -25.21
CA PHE A 520 -115.01 13.17 -25.20
C PHE A 520 -113.88 12.71 -26.11
N LYS A 521 -113.23 13.66 -26.79
CA LYS A 521 -112.21 13.42 -27.81
C LYS A 521 -111.10 14.47 -27.74
N ILE A 522 -109.90 14.07 -28.15
CA ILE A 522 -108.79 14.96 -28.49
C ILE A 522 -108.68 14.97 -30.01
N ASN A 523 -108.84 16.15 -30.60
CA ASN A 523 -109.05 16.33 -32.04
C ASN A 523 -110.23 15.46 -32.53
N THR A 524 -109.94 14.35 -33.21
CA THR A 524 -110.92 13.39 -33.72
C THR A 524 -110.91 12.06 -32.95
N THR A 525 -109.94 11.84 -32.07
CA THR A 525 -109.72 10.56 -31.37
C THR A 525 -110.46 10.55 -30.04
N ALA A 526 -111.34 9.56 -29.84
CA ALA A 526 -112.03 9.39 -28.57
C ALA A 526 -111.07 9.01 -27.44
N LEU A 527 -111.35 9.53 -26.24
CA LEU A 527 -110.66 9.09 -25.03
C LEU A 527 -110.89 7.59 -24.85
N GLY A 528 -109.87 6.85 -24.43
CA GLY A 528 -110.03 5.43 -24.12
C GLY A 528 -110.90 5.22 -22.89
N GLY A 529 -111.77 4.21 -22.92
CA GLY A 529 -112.77 3.94 -21.88
C GLY A 529 -114.18 3.82 -22.48
N THR A 530 -115.19 3.72 -21.61
CA THR A 530 -116.60 3.73 -22.04
C THR A 530 -117.10 5.17 -22.09
N GLU A 531 -117.91 5.50 -23.09
CA GLU A 531 -118.58 6.80 -23.23
C GLU A 531 -119.47 7.11 -22.01
N ASN A 532 -119.70 8.39 -21.73
CA ASN A 532 -120.51 8.79 -20.59
C ASN A 532 -122.00 8.68 -20.95
N SER A 533 -122.75 7.88 -20.18
CA SER A 533 -124.22 7.84 -20.25
C SER A 533 -124.79 8.97 -19.39
N VAL A 534 -125.17 10.08 -20.01
CA VAL A 534 -125.64 11.28 -19.32
C VAL A 534 -127.10 11.11 -18.92
N SER A 535 -127.40 11.44 -17.66
CA SER A 535 -128.74 11.40 -17.06
C SER A 535 -128.84 12.40 -15.90
N ASP A 536 -129.98 12.43 -15.21
CA ASP A 536 -130.17 13.14 -13.93
C ASP A 536 -129.29 12.65 -12.78
N THR A 537 -128.48 11.60 -13.02
CA THR A 537 -127.48 11.11 -12.09
C THR A 537 -126.08 11.41 -12.60
N LYS A 538 -125.30 12.09 -11.77
CA LYS A 538 -123.87 12.36 -12.00
C LYS A 538 -123.07 11.07 -12.24
N THR A 539 -122.36 11.03 -13.36
CA THR A 539 -121.49 9.91 -13.74
C THR A 539 -120.09 10.43 -14.03
N SER A 540 -119.07 9.78 -13.44
CA SER A 540 -117.65 10.08 -13.66
C SER A 540 -116.95 8.88 -14.30
N GLN A 541 -116.14 9.14 -15.33
CA GLN A 541 -115.38 8.13 -16.06
C GLN A 541 -113.90 8.48 -16.03
N THR A 542 -113.06 7.54 -15.60
CA THR A 542 -111.61 7.70 -15.61
C THR A 542 -111.03 7.28 -16.96
N HIS A 543 -109.97 7.96 -17.39
CA HIS A 543 -109.31 7.71 -18.66
C HIS A 543 -107.81 7.48 -18.47
N SER A 544 -107.29 6.39 -19.06
CA SER A 544 -105.88 5.97 -18.94
C SER A 544 -105.18 5.74 -20.28
N SER A 545 -105.87 5.95 -21.40
CA SER A 545 -105.31 5.80 -22.75
C SER A 545 -105.96 6.80 -23.71
N ALA A 546 -105.24 7.18 -24.78
CA ALA A 546 -105.69 8.19 -25.76
C ALA A 546 -106.14 9.51 -25.09
N ASN A 547 -105.54 9.86 -23.96
CA ASN A 547 -105.97 10.91 -23.06
C ASN A 547 -104.93 12.04 -22.88
N VAL A 548 -103.82 11.98 -23.62
CA VAL A 548 -102.78 13.01 -23.61
C VAL A 548 -103.02 13.96 -24.77
N PHE A 549 -103.23 15.24 -24.47
CA PHE A 549 -103.30 16.31 -25.46
C PHE A 549 -102.00 17.13 -25.43
N SER A 550 -101.60 17.62 -26.59
CA SER A 550 -100.49 18.55 -26.77
C SER A 550 -100.99 19.99 -26.86
N ALA A 551 -100.08 20.95 -26.68
CA ALA A 551 -100.39 22.34 -27.02
C ALA A 551 -100.75 22.43 -28.51
N GLY A 552 -101.88 23.05 -28.81
CA GLY A 552 -102.45 23.19 -30.14
C GLY A 552 -103.60 22.22 -30.44
N ASP A 553 -103.80 21.17 -29.65
CA ASP A 553 -104.91 20.22 -29.86
C ASP A 553 -106.27 20.83 -29.50
N ASP A 554 -107.32 20.37 -30.19
CA ASP A 554 -108.70 20.68 -29.83
C ASP A 554 -109.25 19.64 -28.84
N ILE A 555 -110.02 20.06 -27.83
CA ILE A 555 -110.78 19.14 -26.97
C ILE A 555 -112.25 19.23 -27.38
N VAL A 556 -112.84 18.08 -27.66
CA VAL A 556 -114.10 17.97 -28.37
C VAL A 556 -115.05 17.03 -27.62
N LEU A 557 -116.34 17.32 -27.64
CA LEU A 557 -117.40 16.47 -27.13
C LEU A 557 -118.39 16.17 -28.27
N THR A 558 -118.59 14.90 -28.57
CA THR A 558 -119.70 14.47 -29.44
C THR A 558 -120.86 14.01 -28.55
N VAL A 559 -122.02 14.65 -28.71
CA VAL A 559 -123.28 14.19 -28.14
C VAL A 559 -123.99 13.34 -29.18
N SER A 560 -124.52 12.19 -28.76
CA SER A 560 -125.34 11.31 -29.59
C SER A 560 -126.46 10.68 -28.76
N ALA A 561 -127.41 10.02 -29.44
CA ALA A 561 -128.55 9.35 -28.79
C ALA A 561 -129.32 10.26 -27.83
N ASN A 562 -129.46 11.54 -28.16
CA ASN A 562 -130.15 12.49 -27.32
C ASN A 562 -131.66 12.22 -27.28
N SER A 563 -132.15 11.91 -26.09
CA SER A 563 -133.57 11.78 -25.76
C SER A 563 -133.97 12.90 -24.81
N THR A 564 -134.26 14.06 -25.39
CA THR A 564 -134.73 15.28 -24.69
C THR A 564 -133.82 15.69 -23.52
N CYS A 565 -132.50 15.51 -23.66
CA CYS A 565 -131.52 15.94 -22.66
C CYS A 565 -131.60 17.46 -22.51
N VAL A 566 -131.67 17.96 -21.27
CA VAL A 566 -131.72 19.39 -20.96
C VAL A 566 -130.67 19.71 -19.90
N ASP A 567 -129.98 20.83 -20.07
CA ASP A 567 -128.98 21.36 -19.14
C ASP A 567 -127.90 20.33 -18.78
N MET A 568 -127.23 19.76 -19.80
CA MET A 568 -126.10 18.85 -19.59
C MET A 568 -124.89 19.64 -19.09
N SER A 569 -124.53 19.42 -17.84
CA SER A 569 -123.28 19.88 -17.24
C SER A 569 -122.20 18.83 -17.39
N PHE A 570 -120.97 19.26 -17.61
CA PHE A 570 -119.82 18.37 -17.55
C PHE A 570 -118.57 19.03 -16.97
N THR A 571 -117.67 18.20 -16.48
CA THR A 571 -116.33 18.59 -16.02
C THR A 571 -115.29 17.65 -16.59
N ILE A 572 -114.24 18.19 -17.19
CA ILE A 572 -113.06 17.46 -17.64
C ILE A 572 -111.92 17.80 -16.67
N LYS A 573 -111.41 16.80 -15.96
CA LYS A 573 -110.26 16.92 -15.08
C LYS A 573 -109.01 16.45 -15.83
N PHE A 574 -107.93 17.21 -15.75
CA PHE A 574 -106.67 16.86 -16.38
C PHE A 574 -105.48 17.29 -15.51
N ASN A 575 -104.34 16.64 -15.72
CA ASN A 575 -103.07 17.04 -15.15
C ASN A 575 -102.23 17.71 -16.24
N LYS A 576 -101.63 18.87 -15.93
CA LYS A 576 -100.62 19.50 -16.80
C LYS A 576 -99.27 19.54 -16.10
N THR A 577 -98.21 19.40 -16.87
CA THR A 577 -96.84 19.57 -16.38
C THR A 577 -96.54 21.07 -16.30
N LEU A 578 -96.00 21.52 -15.18
CA LEU A 578 -95.51 22.89 -15.01
C LEU A 578 -94.07 22.94 -15.50
N ALA A 579 -93.77 23.93 -16.34
CA ALA A 579 -92.41 24.23 -16.79
C ALA A 579 -91.55 24.80 -15.66
#